data_AF-A0A1M4ND91-F1
#
_entry.id   AF-A0A1M4ND91-F1
#
_cell.length_a   1.000
_cell.length_b   1.000
_cell.length_c   1.000
_cell.angle_alpha   90.00
_cell.angle_beta   90.00
_cell.angle_gamma   90.00
#
_symmetry.space_group_name_H-M   'P 1'
#
loop_
_entity.id
_entity.type
_entity.pdbx_description
1 polymer ?
#
loop_
_entity_poly.entity_id
_entity_poly.type
_entity_poly.pdbx_seq_one_letter_code
_entity_poly.pdbx_strand_id
1 'polypeptide(L)'
;MKKKAILILAVILLSSILIYFSKGLQRTAQDSLLGKNTEEKISYSDSSLDNAPNFIVYDEVSDKEIYSCKVEYDGSKSLAEYTKEILKAAGIRYNINSLGYVSMINDLYEYPSMPNKEGKTDWSSCGWIFYINSTKASIGPKEYKPKKDDKIIWRYWKDAIYEK
;
A
#
# COMPACT_ATOMS: atom_id res chain seq x y z
N MET A 1 -27.50 -25.61 -22.86
CA MET A 1 -27.06 -24.94 -21.62
C MET A 1 -26.00 -23.84 -21.81
N LYS A 2 -25.33 -23.71 -22.97
CA LYS A 2 -24.21 -22.75 -23.15
C LYS A 2 -24.59 -21.26 -23.34
N LYS A 3 -25.83 -20.96 -23.75
CA LYS A 3 -26.25 -19.57 -24.04
C LYS A 3 -26.54 -18.72 -22.79
N LYS A 4 -26.88 -19.36 -21.65
CA LYS A 4 -27.20 -18.64 -20.39
C LYS A 4 -25.94 -18.18 -19.64
N ALA A 5 -24.83 -18.91 -19.77
CA ALA A 5 -23.57 -18.56 -19.11
C ALA A 5 -22.89 -17.31 -19.72
N ILE A 6 -23.05 -17.09 -21.03
CA ILE A 6 -22.47 -15.93 -21.73
C ILE A 6 -23.20 -14.62 -21.35
N LEU A 7 -24.52 -14.69 -21.12
CA LEU A 7 -25.31 -13.51 -20.75
C LEU A 7 -24.94 -12.99 -19.34
N ILE A 8 -24.65 -13.90 -18.41
CA ILE A 8 -24.28 -13.55 -17.02
C ILE A 8 -22.90 -12.87 -16.99
N LEU A 9 -21.95 -13.35 -17.79
CA LEU A 9 -20.60 -12.76 -17.86
C LEU A 9 -20.62 -11.34 -18.45
N ALA A 10 -21.47 -11.08 -19.44
CA ALA A 10 -21.61 -9.76 -20.04
C ALA A 10 -22.21 -8.71 -19.09
N VAL A 11 -23.16 -9.11 -18.23
CA VAL A 11 -23.78 -8.21 -17.24
C VAL A 11 -22.79 -7.81 -16.14
N ILE A 12 -21.89 -8.71 -15.74
CA ILE A 12 -20.85 -8.43 -14.72
C ILE A 12 -19.76 -7.48 -15.26
N LEU A 13 -19.41 -7.60 -16.54
CA LEU A 13 -18.44 -6.69 -17.18
C LEU A 13 -19.01 -5.28 -17.39
N LEU A 14 -20.30 -5.17 -17.73
CA LEU A 14 -20.96 -3.87 -17.90
C LEU A 14 -21.15 -3.11 -16.58
N SER A 15 -21.45 -3.79 -15.47
CA SER A 15 -21.56 -3.14 -14.15
C SER A 15 -20.20 -2.64 -13.62
N SER A 16 -19.11 -3.32 -13.98
CA SER A 16 -17.75 -2.92 -13.59
C SER A 16 -17.31 -1.60 -14.26
N ILE A 17 -17.72 -1.35 -15.51
CA ILE A 17 -17.33 -0.15 -16.27
C ILE A 17 -18.10 1.10 -15.77
N LEU A 18 -19.35 0.95 -15.36
CA LEU A 18 -20.17 2.06 -14.83
C LEU A 18 -19.65 2.60 -13.48
N ILE A 19 -18.97 1.77 -12.68
CA ILE A 19 -18.40 2.18 -11.39
C ILE A 19 -17.16 3.08 -11.58
N TYR A 20 -16.44 2.96 -12.69
CA TYR A 20 -15.26 3.80 -12.97
C TYR A 20 -15.64 5.19 -13.50
N PHE A 21 -16.76 5.32 -14.22
CA PHE A 21 -17.21 6.61 -14.74
C PHE A 21 -17.86 7.53 -13.68
N SER A 22 -18.43 6.98 -12.59
CA SER A 22 -19.05 7.80 -11.54
C SER A 22 -18.03 8.48 -10.61
N LYS A 23 -16.87 7.85 -10.36
CA LYS A 23 -15.84 8.42 -9.48
C LYS A 23 -15.09 9.61 -10.09
N GLY A 24 -14.96 9.65 -11.42
CA GLY A 24 -14.27 10.73 -12.12
C GLY A 24 -15.05 12.05 -12.13
N LEU A 25 -16.38 12.00 -12.22
CA LEU A 25 -17.23 13.21 -12.30
C LEU A 25 -17.47 13.88 -10.95
N GLN A 26 -17.47 13.11 -9.85
CA GLN A 26 -17.79 13.65 -8.52
C GLN A 26 -16.69 14.55 -7.93
N ARG A 27 -15.42 14.32 -8.29
CA ARG A 27 -14.29 15.13 -7.79
C ARG A 27 -14.36 16.58 -8.26
N THR A 28 -14.76 16.82 -9.51
CA THR A 28 -14.81 18.17 -10.09
C THR A 28 -15.94 19.02 -9.50
N ALA A 29 -17.04 18.40 -9.04
CA ALA A 29 -18.15 19.11 -8.42
C ALA A 29 -17.85 19.56 -6.99
N GLN A 30 -17.14 18.74 -6.19
CA GLN A 30 -16.80 19.06 -4.80
C GLN A 30 -15.75 20.17 -4.67
N ASP A 31 -14.75 20.22 -5.57
CA ASP A 31 -13.72 21.27 -5.54
C ASP A 31 -14.30 22.67 -5.83
N SER A 32 -15.42 22.74 -6.57
CA SER A 32 -16.10 24.01 -6.86
C SER A 32 -16.96 24.57 -5.71
N LEU A 33 -17.25 23.75 -4.69
CA LEU A 33 -18.15 24.12 -3.57
C LEU A 33 -17.41 24.41 -2.25
N LEU A 34 -16.12 24.08 -2.14
CA LEU A 34 -15.33 24.32 -0.92
C LEU A 34 -14.84 25.78 -0.75
N GLY A 35 -15.17 26.65 -1.71
CA GLY A 35 -14.77 28.05 -1.73
C GLY A 35 -15.83 29.02 -1.23
N LYS A 36 -16.57 28.74 -0.14
CA LYS A 36 -17.30 29.76 0.66
C LYS A 36 -17.98 29.18 1.92
N ASN A 37 -17.64 29.82 3.05
CA ASN A 37 -18.40 29.99 4.31
C ASN A 37 -18.24 28.96 5.46
N THR A 38 -17.39 29.39 6.42
CA THR A 38 -17.65 29.60 7.86
C THR A 38 -18.29 28.51 8.73
N GLU A 39 -17.47 28.07 9.71
CA GLU A 39 -17.76 27.55 11.06
C GLU A 39 -19.17 27.04 11.39
N GLU A 40 -19.33 25.70 11.37
CA GLU A 40 -20.14 24.99 12.36
C GLU A 40 -19.56 23.58 12.56
N LYS A 41 -19.11 23.31 13.78
CA LYS A 41 -18.41 22.08 14.17
C LYS A 41 -19.43 20.99 14.50
N ILE A 42 -20.01 20.37 13.46
CA ILE A 42 -20.78 19.13 13.62
C ILE A 42 -19.81 17.97 13.37
N SER A 43 -19.42 17.26 14.44
CA SER A 43 -18.61 16.05 14.31
C SER A 43 -19.47 14.91 13.78
N TYR A 44 -19.63 14.88 12.46
CA TYR A 44 -19.90 13.62 11.78
C TYR A 44 -18.65 12.76 11.95
N SER A 45 -18.77 11.65 12.69
CA SER A 45 -17.78 10.57 12.58
C SER A 45 -17.89 10.06 11.15
N ASP A 46 -17.01 10.57 10.29
CA ASP A 46 -16.93 10.15 8.91
C ASP A 46 -16.56 8.66 8.88
N SER A 47 -17.56 7.81 8.64
CA SER A 47 -17.41 6.37 8.49
C SER A 47 -16.53 5.99 7.28
N SER A 48 -16.08 6.97 6.48
CA SER A 48 -15.07 6.76 5.44
C SER A 48 -13.65 6.60 5.99
N LEU A 49 -13.35 7.12 7.20
CA LEU A 49 -12.04 6.97 7.85
C LEU A 49 -11.76 5.53 8.30
N ASP A 50 -12.80 4.77 8.64
CA ASP A 50 -12.65 3.39 9.14
C ASP A 50 -12.18 2.42 8.05
N ASN A 51 -12.41 2.76 6.78
CA ASN A 51 -11.99 1.97 5.62
C ASN A 51 -10.65 2.41 5.00
N ALA A 52 -9.96 3.40 5.58
CA ALA A 52 -8.67 3.82 5.07
C ALA A 52 -7.62 2.69 5.19
N PRO A 53 -6.75 2.51 4.17
CA PRO A 53 -5.71 1.49 4.24
C PRO A 53 -4.72 1.81 5.35
N ASN A 54 -4.39 0.78 6.14
CA ASN A 54 -3.39 0.82 7.19
C ASN A 54 -2.17 -0.07 6.88
N PHE A 55 -2.15 -0.74 5.72
CA PHE A 55 -0.96 -1.36 5.14
C PHE A 55 -0.74 -0.79 3.74
N ILE A 56 0.43 -0.21 3.50
CA ILE A 56 0.77 0.43 2.23
C ILE A 56 2.16 -0.03 1.78
N VAL A 57 2.31 -0.28 0.48
CA VAL A 57 3.58 -0.53 -0.19
C VAL A 57 3.78 0.57 -1.22
N TYR A 58 4.85 1.35 -1.05
CA TYR A 58 5.11 2.57 -1.81
C TYR A 58 6.50 2.55 -2.43
N ASP A 59 6.59 2.85 -3.71
CA ASP A 59 7.84 3.16 -4.40
C ASP A 59 8.05 4.67 -4.38
N GLU A 60 8.90 5.14 -3.47
CA GLU A 60 9.24 6.56 -3.33
C GLU A 60 10.03 7.06 -4.54
N VAL A 61 10.78 6.19 -5.20
CA VAL A 61 11.62 6.58 -6.34
C VAL A 61 10.77 6.96 -7.55
N SER A 62 9.70 6.20 -7.79
CA SER A 62 8.79 6.43 -8.93
C SER A 62 7.51 7.18 -8.54
N ASP A 63 7.39 7.61 -7.28
CA ASP A 63 6.18 8.23 -6.70
C ASP A 63 4.91 7.38 -6.96
N LYS A 64 4.98 6.10 -6.61
CA LYS A 64 3.95 5.11 -6.98
C LYS A 64 3.54 4.24 -5.80
N GLU A 65 2.24 4.27 -5.48
CA GLU A 65 1.63 3.24 -4.66
C GLU A 65 1.58 1.91 -5.44
N ILE A 66 2.26 0.89 -4.92
CA ILE A 66 2.26 -0.46 -5.48
C ILE A 66 1.00 -1.20 -5.03
N TYR A 67 0.65 -1.05 -3.76
CA TYR A 67 -0.48 -1.74 -3.15
C TYR A 67 -0.87 -1.09 -1.83
N SER A 68 -2.16 -1.07 -1.53
CA SER A 68 -2.66 -0.72 -0.21
C SER A 68 -3.89 -1.54 0.14
N CYS A 69 -4.05 -1.87 1.43
CA CYS A 69 -5.26 -2.52 1.93
C CYS A 69 -5.50 -2.18 3.41
N LYS A 70 -6.72 -2.47 3.87
CA LYS A 70 -7.05 -2.52 5.29
C LYS A 70 -6.66 -3.89 5.85
N VAL A 71 -6.06 -3.90 7.04
CA VAL A 71 -5.61 -5.07 7.77
C VAL A 71 -6.07 -4.95 9.21
N GLU A 72 -6.69 -6.00 9.73
CA GLU A 72 -7.02 -6.11 11.15
C GLU A 72 -5.82 -6.70 11.89
N TYR A 73 -5.07 -5.84 12.56
CA TYR A 73 -3.94 -6.25 13.39
C TYR A 73 -4.42 -6.65 14.80
N ASP A 74 -4.02 -7.84 15.25
CA ASP A 74 -4.40 -8.37 16.57
C ASP A 74 -3.19 -8.59 17.50
N GLY A 75 -1.98 -8.26 17.02
CA GLY A 75 -0.73 -8.47 17.75
C GLY A 75 -0.29 -9.94 17.88
N SER A 76 -0.97 -10.88 17.21
CA SER A 76 -0.64 -12.31 17.30
C SER A 76 0.58 -12.69 16.46
N LYS A 77 0.77 -12.04 15.30
CA LYS A 77 1.84 -12.31 14.33
C LYS A 77 2.85 -11.17 14.24
N SER A 78 4.04 -11.51 13.77
CA SER A 78 5.06 -10.53 13.39
C SER A 78 4.64 -9.75 12.13
N LEU A 79 5.18 -8.54 11.94
CA LEU A 79 4.99 -7.78 10.71
C LEU A 79 5.51 -8.53 9.48
N ALA A 80 6.59 -9.30 9.62
CA ALA A 80 7.13 -10.14 8.56
C ALA A 80 6.09 -11.18 8.07
N GLU A 81 5.35 -11.80 9.00
CA GLU A 81 4.29 -12.75 8.67
C GLU A 81 3.11 -12.06 7.98
N TYR A 82 2.61 -10.95 8.54
CA TYR A 82 1.56 -10.15 7.90
C TYR A 82 1.97 -9.72 6.48
N THR A 83 3.18 -9.21 6.31
CA THR A 83 3.68 -8.75 5.00
C THR A 83 3.69 -9.88 3.99
N LYS A 84 4.18 -11.07 4.37
CA LYS A 84 4.18 -12.26 3.49
C LYS A 84 2.76 -12.68 3.10
N GLU A 85 1.84 -12.76 4.06
CA GLU A 85 0.45 -13.15 3.83
C GLU A 85 -0.27 -12.17 2.91
N ILE A 86 -0.12 -10.86 3.17
CA ILE A 86 -0.75 -9.79 2.40
C ILE A 86 -0.23 -9.77 0.96
N LEU A 87 1.10 -9.75 0.77
CA LEU A 87 1.69 -9.73 -0.57
C LEU A 87 1.36 -10.98 -1.37
N LYS A 88 1.36 -12.16 -0.71
CA LYS A 88 0.93 -13.42 -1.32
C LYS A 88 -0.53 -13.36 -1.76
N ALA A 89 -1.43 -12.87 -0.92
CA ALA A 89 -2.85 -12.73 -1.25
C ALA A 89 -3.09 -11.74 -2.40
N ALA A 90 -2.28 -10.68 -2.49
CA ALA A 90 -2.31 -9.70 -3.57
C ALA A 90 -1.68 -10.18 -4.88
N GLY A 91 -1.03 -11.36 -4.90
CA GLY A 91 -0.28 -11.85 -6.06
C GLY A 91 0.99 -11.04 -6.36
N ILE A 92 1.50 -10.29 -5.37
CA ILE A 92 2.70 -9.47 -5.50
C ILE A 92 3.92 -10.33 -5.20
N ARG A 93 4.91 -10.31 -6.09
CA ARG A 93 6.19 -11.00 -5.87
C ARG A 93 6.96 -10.34 -4.72
N TYR A 94 7.59 -11.16 -3.89
CA TYR A 94 8.41 -10.68 -2.78
C TYR A 94 9.58 -11.62 -2.51
N ASN A 95 10.63 -11.08 -1.89
CA ASN A 95 11.67 -11.86 -1.25
C ASN A 95 11.83 -11.35 0.18
N ILE A 96 11.39 -12.18 1.13
CA ILE A 96 11.46 -11.89 2.57
C ILE A 96 12.03 -13.12 3.26
N ASN A 97 13.22 -12.99 3.84
CA ASN A 97 13.92 -14.15 4.41
C ASN A 97 13.30 -14.61 5.77
N SER A 98 13.92 -15.60 6.41
CA SER A 98 13.47 -16.15 7.71
C SER A 98 13.70 -15.20 8.89
N LEU A 99 14.48 -14.14 8.71
CA LEU A 99 14.70 -13.06 9.68
C LEU A 99 13.75 -11.87 9.46
N GLY A 100 12.86 -11.93 8.47
CA GLY A 100 11.94 -10.84 8.14
C GLY A 100 12.57 -9.71 7.32
N TYR A 101 13.82 -9.87 6.89
CA TYR A 101 14.49 -8.92 6.01
C TYR A 101 13.87 -8.96 4.61
N VAL A 102 13.49 -7.78 4.10
CA VAL A 102 12.78 -7.60 2.83
C VAL A 102 13.76 -7.12 1.77
N SER A 103 14.18 -8.03 0.88
CA SER A 103 15.11 -7.70 -0.21
C SER A 103 14.42 -7.39 -1.53
N MET A 104 13.14 -7.72 -1.68
CA MET A 104 12.33 -7.38 -2.86
C MET A 104 10.83 -7.36 -2.56
N ILE A 105 10.13 -6.37 -3.10
CA ILE A 105 8.68 -6.37 -3.30
C ILE A 105 8.43 -5.83 -4.72
N ASN A 106 7.53 -6.48 -5.47
CA ASN A 106 7.11 -6.06 -6.81
C ASN A 106 8.29 -5.79 -7.77
N ASP A 107 9.28 -6.69 -7.77
CA ASP A 107 10.49 -6.63 -8.58
C ASP A 107 11.41 -5.42 -8.32
N LEU A 108 11.15 -4.67 -7.25
CA LEU A 108 12.08 -3.65 -6.76
C LEU A 108 12.99 -4.30 -5.72
N TYR A 109 14.21 -4.57 -6.17
CA TYR A 109 15.26 -5.19 -5.38
C TYR A 109 16.10 -4.14 -4.68
N GLU A 110 16.50 -4.43 -3.46
CA GLU A 110 17.54 -3.68 -2.76
C GLU A 110 18.92 -3.74 -3.45
N TYR A 111 19.84 -2.91 -3.00
CA TYR A 111 21.27 -3.10 -3.25
C TYR A 111 21.87 -4.14 -2.28
N PRO A 112 22.75 -5.06 -2.74
CA PRO A 112 23.31 -5.20 -4.09
C PRO A 112 22.52 -6.15 -4.99
N SER A 113 21.37 -6.66 -4.57
CA SER A 113 20.58 -7.67 -5.29
C SER A 113 19.90 -7.13 -6.57
N MET A 114 19.88 -5.82 -6.75
CA MET A 114 19.27 -5.15 -7.90
C MET A 114 19.86 -5.57 -9.25
N PRO A 115 19.00 -5.95 -10.23
CA PRO A 115 19.41 -6.13 -11.62
C PRO A 115 19.58 -4.78 -12.34
N ASN A 116 20.41 -4.75 -13.39
CA ASN A 116 20.67 -3.60 -14.25
C ASN A 116 21.06 -2.33 -13.45
N LYS A 117 22.28 -2.34 -12.92
CA LYS A 117 22.84 -1.26 -12.08
C LYS A 117 23.41 -0.11 -12.91
N GLU A 118 23.43 -0.24 -14.23
CA GLU A 118 23.91 0.78 -15.16
C GLU A 118 23.12 2.08 -14.94
N GLY A 119 23.82 3.18 -14.67
CA GLY A 119 23.20 4.48 -14.38
C GLY A 119 22.64 4.65 -12.97
N LYS A 120 22.82 3.69 -12.05
CA LYS A 120 22.37 3.75 -10.64
C LYS A 120 23.55 3.74 -9.66
N THR A 121 24.63 4.46 -9.99
CA THR A 121 25.89 4.42 -9.23
C THR A 121 25.78 4.96 -7.81
N ASP A 122 24.78 5.79 -7.52
CA ASP A 122 24.47 6.36 -6.20
C ASP A 122 23.43 5.55 -5.39
N TRP A 123 22.91 4.42 -5.93
CA TRP A 123 21.87 3.61 -5.26
C TRP A 123 22.44 2.53 -4.34
N SER A 124 23.66 2.71 -3.83
CA SER A 124 24.36 1.71 -3.01
C SER A 124 23.65 1.37 -1.71
N SER A 125 22.66 2.18 -1.32
CA SER A 125 21.85 1.98 -0.12
C SER A 125 20.36 1.84 -0.40
N CYS A 126 19.97 1.53 -1.65
CA CYS A 126 18.56 1.38 -1.98
C CYS A 126 17.96 0.12 -1.35
N GLY A 127 16.69 0.21 -0.94
CA GLY A 127 16.02 -0.93 -0.31
C GLY A 127 14.67 -0.58 0.29
N TRP A 128 14.14 -1.54 1.05
CA TRP A 128 12.83 -1.47 1.68
C TRP A 128 12.94 -1.14 3.16
N ILE A 129 12.26 -0.07 3.57
CA ILE A 129 12.15 0.37 4.97
C ILE A 129 10.69 0.42 5.34
N PHE A 130 10.36 0.02 6.57
CA PHE A 130 8.99 0.15 7.05
C PHE A 130 8.86 1.24 8.11
N TYR A 131 7.66 1.82 8.12
CA TYR A 131 7.24 2.89 9.01
C TYR A 131 6.06 2.40 9.83
N ILE A 132 6.03 2.80 11.10
CA ILE A 132 4.90 2.61 12.01
C ILE A 132 4.35 3.99 12.31
N ASN A 133 3.10 4.26 11.96
CA ASN A 133 2.43 5.54 12.22
C ASN A 133 3.25 6.73 11.71
N SER A 134 3.76 6.62 10.47
CA SER A 134 4.63 7.61 9.81
C SER A 134 6.01 7.81 10.43
N THR A 135 6.41 6.98 11.39
CA THR A 135 7.75 7.01 12.01
C THR A 135 8.57 5.83 11.51
N LYS A 136 9.82 6.07 11.07
CA LYS A 136 10.74 5.01 10.64
C LYS A 136 10.93 4.02 11.79
N ALA A 137 10.75 2.73 11.52
CA ALA A 137 10.89 1.72 12.56
C ALA A 137 12.36 1.53 12.96
N SER A 138 12.62 1.43 14.26
CA SER A 138 13.93 1.08 14.84
C SER A 138 14.06 -0.40 15.20
N ILE A 139 12.98 -1.16 14.99
CA ILE A 139 12.85 -2.59 15.26
C ILE A 139 12.69 -3.34 13.94
N GLY A 140 13.13 -4.59 13.87
CA GLY A 140 12.97 -5.41 12.67
C GLY A 140 11.53 -5.92 12.48
N PRO A 141 11.12 -6.28 11.24
CA PRO A 141 9.77 -6.76 10.95
C PRO A 141 9.43 -8.09 11.62
N LYS A 142 10.44 -8.90 11.96
CA LYS A 142 10.24 -10.19 12.65
C LYS A 142 9.96 -10.01 14.13
N GLU A 143 10.57 -8.99 14.74
CA GLU A 143 10.40 -8.68 16.17
C GLU A 143 9.16 -7.81 16.40
N TYR A 144 8.77 -6.99 15.43
CA TYR A 144 7.60 -6.13 15.56
C TYR A 144 6.29 -6.89 15.41
N LYS A 145 5.35 -6.65 16.33
CA LYS A 145 3.97 -7.16 16.28
C LYS A 145 3.00 -5.98 16.14
N PRO A 146 2.41 -5.77 14.94
CA PRO A 146 1.48 -4.66 14.71
C PRO A 146 0.27 -4.69 15.65
N LYS A 147 -0.16 -3.52 16.10
CA LYS A 147 -1.32 -3.28 16.94
C LYS A 147 -2.50 -2.81 16.09
N LYS A 148 -3.72 -2.99 16.61
CA LYS A 148 -4.99 -2.69 15.92
C LYS A 148 -4.99 -1.40 15.10
N ASP A 149 -4.48 -0.32 15.68
CA ASP A 149 -4.56 1.01 15.09
C ASP A 149 -3.27 1.44 14.37
N ASP A 150 -2.30 0.55 14.23
CA ASP A 150 -1.07 0.86 13.52
C ASP A 150 -1.32 1.06 12.03
N LYS A 151 -0.66 2.07 11.48
CA LYS A 151 -0.44 2.24 10.05
C LYS A 151 0.97 1.82 9.69
N ILE A 152 1.07 0.77 8.88
CA ILE A 152 2.32 0.25 8.34
C ILE A 152 2.51 0.73 6.91
N ILE A 153 3.68 1.30 6.63
CA ILE A 153 4.07 1.68 5.27
C ILE A 153 5.43 1.06 4.97
N TRP A 154 5.50 0.22 3.96
CA TRP A 154 6.75 -0.19 3.31
C TRP A 154 7.10 0.84 2.24
N ARG A 155 8.25 1.49 2.36
CA ARG A 155 8.78 2.44 1.37
C ARG A 155 10.02 1.85 0.72
N TYR A 156 10.08 1.98 -0.60
CA TYR A 156 11.28 1.73 -1.38
C TYR A 156 11.95 3.04 -1.74
N TRP A 157 13.22 3.21 -1.41
CA TRP A 157 13.97 4.44 -1.68
C TRP A 157 15.42 4.10 -2.04
N LYS A 158 16.01 4.88 -2.96
CA LYS A 158 17.45 4.94 -3.27
C LYS A 158 18.41 5.10 -2.07
N ASP A 159 18.01 5.78 -0.99
CA ASP A 159 18.89 6.13 0.15
C ASP A 159 18.42 5.52 1.49
N ALA A 160 17.81 4.34 1.43
CA ALA A 160 17.07 3.71 2.53
C ALA A 160 17.85 3.62 3.87
N ILE A 161 19.16 3.40 3.80
CA ILE A 161 20.02 3.25 4.99
C ILE A 161 20.30 4.60 5.67
N TYR A 162 20.30 5.70 4.93
CA TYR A 162 20.72 7.03 5.43
C TYR A 162 19.58 7.94 5.87
N GLU A 163 18.33 7.54 5.62
CA GLU A 163 17.16 8.26 6.09
C GLU A 163 17.15 8.31 7.63
N LYS A 164 17.19 9.53 8.19
CA LYS A 164 17.25 9.80 9.63
C LYS A 164 15.87 9.98 10.22
#